data_AF-T1BHG7-F1
#
_entry.id   AF-T1BHG7-F1
#
_cell.length_a   1.000
_cell.length_b   1.000
_cell.length_c   1.000
_cell.angle_alpha   90.00
_cell.angle_beta   90.00
_cell.angle_gamma   90.00
#
_symmetry.space_group_name_H-M   'P 1'
#
loop_
_entity.id
_entity.type
_entity.pdbx_description
1 polymer ?
#
loop_
_entity_poly.entity_id
_entity_poly.type
_entity_poly.pdbx_seq_one_letter_code
_entity_poly.pdbx_strand_id
1 'polypeptide(L)'
;MNIDRDPRWGREFESLSEDPRLAGEIAAAEIRGIQREGTIAQVKHFDAYNQETYRNTSKDDVIVSRRALHEIYMPAFRTAIRHGKVGSMMCSYATVNGHYSCQNHYLLTDVLRRKWNFSGFVTSDWGAIHSVSAAEAGADLEEPGHRFFGRPLLQAVTGGKIPRAAVNSMVAPILHQLFRFDFFNHPRSATTTAVATTAAHRATSTRIAEAGTVLLKNTGHLLPLASTAKIAVIGPAASAQVTTGGGGSAHVIPSATVSPAGRHRGARRQVPHQLHARPAH
;
A
#
# COMPACT_ATOMS: atom_id res chain seq x y z
N MET A 1 -2.04 4.30 -0.51
CA MET A 1 -3.00 5.43 -0.53
C MET A 1 -2.44 6.68 -1.22
N ASN A 2 -1.46 6.52 -2.12
CA ASN A 2 -1.07 7.61 -3.02
C ASN A 2 -2.23 7.92 -3.97
N ILE A 3 -2.44 9.17 -4.34
CA ILE A 3 -3.51 9.53 -5.27
C ILE A 3 -3.34 8.81 -6.62
N ASP A 4 -4.42 8.24 -7.14
CA ASP A 4 -4.43 7.83 -8.53
C ASP A 4 -4.42 9.08 -9.42
N ARG A 5 -3.24 9.45 -9.91
CA ARG A 5 -3.03 10.69 -10.68
C ARG A 5 -3.14 10.45 -12.18
N ASP A 6 -2.66 9.29 -12.62
CA ASP A 6 -2.53 8.92 -14.02
C ASP A 6 -2.82 7.42 -14.14
N PRO A 7 -3.78 7.01 -14.98
CA PRO A 7 -4.24 5.63 -15.08
C PRO A 7 -3.19 4.67 -15.67
N ARG A 8 -2.00 5.17 -16.02
CA ARG A 8 -0.87 4.36 -16.46
C ARG A 8 0.07 3.99 -15.31
N TRP A 9 -0.18 4.49 -14.11
CA TRP A 9 0.65 4.17 -12.96
C TRP A 9 0.54 2.67 -12.64
N GLY A 10 1.66 1.94 -12.75
CA GLY A 10 1.69 0.48 -12.60
C GLY A 10 1.25 -0.05 -11.23
N ARG A 11 1.01 0.81 -10.23
CA ARG A 11 0.51 0.46 -8.90
C ARG A 11 -0.85 1.09 -8.57
N GLU A 12 -1.55 1.63 -9.56
CA GLU A 12 -2.92 2.13 -9.39
C GLU A 12 -3.83 1.08 -8.71
N PHE A 13 -3.70 -0.19 -9.08
CA PHE A 13 -4.50 -1.31 -8.53
C PHE A 13 -4.37 -1.50 -7.01
N GLU A 14 -3.30 -1.01 -6.38
CA GLU A 14 -3.08 -1.06 -4.93
C GLU A 14 -3.24 0.33 -4.27
N SER A 15 -3.86 1.26 -4.99
CA SER A 15 -4.38 2.49 -4.42
C SER A 15 -5.91 2.45 -4.28
N LEU A 16 -6.47 3.53 -3.75
CA LEU A 16 -7.86 3.59 -3.31
C LEU A 16 -8.72 4.54 -4.16
N SER A 17 -8.18 5.68 -4.60
CA SER A 17 -8.93 6.67 -5.38
C SER A 17 -8.02 7.77 -5.94
N GLU A 18 -8.51 8.47 -6.96
CA GLU A 18 -8.03 9.80 -7.37
C GLU A 18 -8.49 10.93 -6.41
N ASP A 19 -9.55 10.69 -5.63
CA ASP A 19 -10.08 11.66 -4.66
C ASP A 19 -9.47 11.46 -3.26
N PRO A 20 -8.86 12.51 -2.67
CA PRO A 20 -8.19 12.41 -1.37
C PRO A 20 -9.13 12.09 -0.20
N ARG A 21 -10.40 12.50 -0.29
CA ARG A 21 -11.36 12.27 0.78
C ARG A 21 -11.77 10.80 0.81
N LEU A 22 -12.16 10.25 -0.33
CA LEU A 22 -12.54 8.84 -0.48
C LEU A 22 -11.38 7.92 -0.09
N ALA A 23 -10.17 8.20 -0.60
CA ALA A 23 -8.98 7.44 -0.24
C ALA A 23 -8.71 7.48 1.27
N GLY A 24 -8.86 8.65 1.90
CA GLY A 24 -8.67 8.83 3.34
C GLY A 24 -9.71 8.10 4.20
N GLU A 25 -10.98 8.14 3.81
CA GLU A 25 -12.08 7.50 4.54
C GLU A 25 -11.97 5.97 4.52
N ILE A 26 -11.70 5.38 3.35
CA ILE A 26 -11.48 3.93 3.19
C ILE A 26 -10.26 3.50 4.02
N ALA A 27 -9.13 4.19 3.85
CA ALA A 27 -7.91 3.89 4.57
C ALA A 27 -8.08 3.95 6.09
N ALA A 28 -8.74 4.99 6.61
CA ALA A 28 -8.94 5.13 8.05
C ALA A 28 -9.78 3.97 8.63
N ALA A 29 -10.77 3.47 7.89
CA ALA A 29 -11.54 2.29 8.30
C ALA A 29 -10.66 1.02 8.31
N GLU A 30 -9.89 0.79 7.25
CA GLU A 30 -8.98 -0.35 7.14
C GLU A 30 -7.91 -0.36 8.25
N ILE A 31 -7.28 0.78 8.49
CA ILE A 31 -6.28 0.95 9.57
C ILE A 31 -6.87 0.59 10.92
N ARG A 32 -8.08 1.08 11.24
CA ARG A 32 -8.75 0.73 12.51
C ARG A 32 -9.08 -0.76 12.58
N GLY A 33 -9.37 -1.41 11.47
CA GLY A 33 -9.57 -2.86 11.41
C GLY A 33 -8.28 -3.61 11.74
N ILE A 34 -7.21 -3.35 10.99
CA ILE A 34 -5.89 -3.99 11.16
C ILE A 34 -5.38 -3.83 12.60
N GLN A 35 -5.48 -2.62 13.15
CA GLN A 35 -4.92 -2.32 14.47
C GLN A 35 -5.73 -2.90 15.64
N ARG A 36 -7.02 -3.19 15.46
CA ARG A 36 -7.82 -3.90 16.48
C ARG A 36 -7.40 -5.34 16.64
N GLU A 37 -6.87 -5.96 15.58
CA GLU A 37 -6.27 -7.29 15.62
C GLU A 37 -4.85 -7.27 16.23
N GLY A 38 -4.43 -6.15 16.83
CA GLY A 38 -3.12 -5.98 17.48
C GLY A 38 -1.93 -5.88 16.52
N THR A 39 -2.16 -5.62 15.23
CA THR A 39 -1.09 -5.43 14.24
C THR A 39 -0.87 -3.94 13.97
N ILE A 40 0.38 -3.49 13.89
CA ILE A 40 0.69 -2.10 13.51
C ILE A 40 0.40 -1.94 12.01
N ALA A 41 -0.57 -1.08 11.67
CA ALA A 41 -0.80 -0.69 10.28
C ALA A 41 0.25 0.34 9.83
N GLN A 42 0.68 0.23 8.56
CA GLN A 42 1.61 1.17 7.94
C GLN A 42 0.99 1.81 6.71
N VAL A 43 0.82 3.14 6.72
CA VAL A 43 0.38 3.86 5.52
C VAL A 43 1.53 4.16 4.59
N LYS A 44 1.30 4.01 3.29
CA LYS A 44 2.34 4.19 2.27
C LYS A 44 1.77 4.72 0.95
N HIS A 45 2.58 5.41 0.14
CA HIS A 45 3.98 5.79 0.37
C HIS A 45 4.07 7.31 0.50
N PHE A 46 4.55 7.84 1.61
CA PHE A 46 4.51 9.27 1.91
C PHE A 46 5.73 10.00 1.32
N ASP A 47 5.62 10.88 0.33
CA ASP A 47 4.42 11.21 -0.43
C ASP A 47 4.71 11.31 -1.93
N ALA A 48 3.68 11.59 -2.72
CA ALA A 48 3.72 11.91 -4.15
C ALA A 48 4.36 10.84 -5.04
N TYR A 49 4.27 9.56 -4.63
CA TYR A 49 4.72 8.43 -5.43
C TYR A 49 3.57 7.89 -6.26
N ASN A 50 3.43 8.46 -7.46
CA ASN A 50 2.31 8.24 -8.38
C ASN A 50 2.77 7.75 -9.77
N GLN A 51 4.02 7.30 -9.90
CA GLN A 51 4.56 6.68 -11.11
C GLN A 51 5.69 5.71 -10.74
N GLU A 52 5.88 4.64 -11.52
CA GLU A 52 6.97 3.68 -11.28
C GLU A 52 8.26 4.05 -12.03
N THR A 53 8.15 4.81 -13.11
CA THR A 53 9.26 5.17 -13.98
C THR A 53 10.29 6.02 -13.24
N TYR A 54 11.55 5.59 -13.26
CA TYR A 54 12.68 6.24 -12.55
C TYR A 54 12.55 6.37 -11.04
N ARG A 55 11.60 5.65 -10.40
CA ARG A 55 11.45 5.64 -8.96
C ARG A 55 12.80 5.40 -8.25
N ASN A 56 12.97 6.05 -7.10
CA ASN A 56 14.18 5.96 -6.28
C ASN A 56 15.43 6.56 -6.94
N THR A 57 15.23 7.49 -7.86
CA THR A 57 16.30 8.28 -8.48
C THR A 57 15.93 9.75 -8.49
N SER A 58 16.92 10.63 -8.63
CA SER A 58 16.67 12.08 -8.76
C SER A 58 15.95 12.46 -10.06
N LYS A 59 15.81 11.54 -11.03
CA LYS A 59 15.03 11.77 -12.25
C LYS A 59 13.52 11.72 -12.00
N ASP A 60 13.09 11.13 -10.89
CA ASP A 60 11.71 11.13 -10.42
C ASP A 60 11.47 12.29 -9.44
N ASP A 61 11.84 13.51 -9.86
CA ASP A 61 11.55 14.74 -9.09
C ASP A 61 10.16 15.26 -9.41
N VAL A 62 9.25 15.05 -8.46
CA VAL A 62 7.88 15.50 -8.50
C VAL A 62 7.83 16.97 -8.12
N ILE A 63 7.76 17.83 -9.14
CA ILE A 63 7.56 19.27 -8.98
C ILE A 63 6.08 19.53 -8.70
N VAL A 64 5.77 19.89 -7.45
CA VAL A 64 4.40 19.99 -6.96
C VAL A 64 4.24 21.18 -6.00
N SER A 65 3.22 21.99 -6.26
CA SER A 65 2.93 23.15 -5.42
C SER A 65 2.53 22.74 -4.00
N ARG A 66 2.79 23.62 -3.03
CA ARG A 66 2.32 23.44 -1.64
C ARG A 66 0.81 23.23 -1.57
N ARG A 67 0.04 23.93 -2.41
CA ARG A 67 -1.41 23.78 -2.46
C ARG A 67 -1.80 22.37 -2.87
N ALA A 68 -1.27 21.88 -3.99
CA ALA A 68 -1.57 20.52 -4.46
C ALA A 68 -1.13 19.45 -3.46
N LEU A 69 0.03 19.61 -2.81
CA LEU A 69 0.43 18.71 -1.71
C LEU A 69 -0.65 18.66 -0.62
N HIS A 70 -1.03 19.81 -0.06
CA HIS A 70 -1.96 19.86 1.08
C HIS A 70 -3.42 19.59 0.73
N GLU A 71 -3.83 19.73 -0.53
CA GLU A 71 -5.22 19.54 -0.98
C GLU A 71 -5.45 18.18 -1.66
N ILE A 72 -4.42 17.56 -2.26
CA ILE A 72 -4.57 16.34 -3.07
C ILE A 72 -3.73 15.18 -2.51
N TYR A 73 -2.41 15.32 -2.37
CA TYR A 73 -1.55 14.16 -2.05
C TYR A 73 -1.55 13.79 -0.56
N MET A 74 -1.56 14.79 0.31
CA MET A 74 -1.45 14.65 1.75
C MET A 74 -2.74 14.36 2.55
N PRO A 75 -3.96 14.79 2.13
CA PRO A 75 -5.13 14.66 3.00
C PRO A 75 -5.49 13.22 3.39
N ALA A 76 -5.27 12.24 2.52
CA ALA A 76 -5.52 10.83 2.84
C ALA A 76 -4.61 10.36 4.00
N PHE A 77 -3.31 10.69 3.95
CA PHE A 77 -2.37 10.41 5.04
C PHE A 77 -2.72 11.15 6.33
N ARG A 78 -3.14 12.43 6.23
CA ARG A 78 -3.62 13.20 7.39
C ARG A 78 -4.85 12.55 8.02
N THR A 79 -5.76 12.02 7.22
CA THR A 79 -6.97 11.30 7.66
C THR A 79 -6.61 9.98 8.33
N ALA A 80 -5.66 9.23 7.77
CA ALA A 80 -5.12 8.02 8.37
C ALA A 80 -4.53 8.28 9.77
N ILE A 81 -3.83 9.40 9.97
CA ILE A 81 -3.33 9.80 11.29
C ILE A 81 -4.48 10.18 12.22
N ARG A 82 -5.35 11.09 11.80
CA ARG A 82 -6.37 11.68 12.68
C ARG A 82 -7.48 10.70 13.04
N HIS A 83 -8.00 9.99 12.04
CA HIS A 83 -9.19 9.13 12.15
C HIS A 83 -8.82 7.64 12.16
N GLY A 84 -7.73 7.25 11.50
CA GLY A 84 -7.21 5.88 11.53
C GLY A 84 -6.37 5.58 12.78
N LYS A 85 -5.71 6.61 13.35
CA LYS A 85 -4.71 6.46 14.43
C LYS A 85 -3.58 5.50 14.03
N VAL A 86 -3.13 5.59 12.77
CA VAL A 86 -2.09 4.72 12.21
C VAL A 86 -0.82 4.71 13.07
N GLY A 87 -0.21 3.54 13.24
CA GLY A 87 0.99 3.35 14.03
C GLY A 87 2.29 3.60 13.28
N SER A 88 2.34 3.39 11.95
CA SER A 88 3.54 3.71 11.17
C SER A 88 3.24 4.27 9.78
N MET A 89 4.26 4.85 9.18
CA MET A 89 4.24 5.42 7.84
C MET A 89 5.49 5.00 7.10
N MET A 90 5.39 4.77 5.80
CA MET A 90 6.56 4.51 4.94
C MET A 90 6.79 5.72 4.05
N CYS A 91 7.98 6.31 4.10
CA CYS A 91 8.37 7.35 3.16
C CYS A 91 8.62 6.77 1.76
N SER A 92 8.28 7.53 0.73
CA SER A 92 8.29 7.05 -0.66
C SER A 92 9.67 7.08 -1.32
N TYR A 93 9.75 6.44 -2.48
CA TYR A 93 10.88 6.55 -3.40
C TYR A 93 10.99 7.87 -4.16
N ALA A 94 9.93 8.69 -4.15
CA ALA A 94 9.89 9.90 -4.97
C ALA A 94 10.90 10.94 -4.46
N THR A 95 11.48 11.69 -5.38
CA THR A 95 12.06 13.00 -5.05
C THR A 95 10.92 14.01 -5.11
N VAL A 96 10.73 14.82 -4.08
CA VAL A 96 9.62 15.77 -4.02
C VAL A 96 10.18 17.17 -3.86
N ASN A 97 10.04 17.98 -4.91
CA ASN A 97 10.60 19.33 -5.01
C ASN A 97 12.10 19.35 -4.65
N GLY A 98 12.89 18.47 -5.27
CA GLY A 98 14.35 18.41 -5.15
C GLY A 98 14.91 17.61 -3.97
N HIS A 99 14.06 16.99 -3.14
CA HIS A 99 14.51 16.18 -2.00
C HIS A 99 13.86 14.79 -2.00
N TYR A 100 14.66 13.73 -1.88
CA TYR A 100 14.16 12.38 -1.63
C TYR A 100 13.18 12.39 -0.46
N SER A 101 12.03 11.73 -0.59
CA SER A 101 10.98 11.81 0.43
C SER A 101 11.46 11.36 1.81
N CYS A 102 12.28 10.31 1.86
CA CYS A 102 12.91 9.81 3.09
C CYS A 102 14.00 10.72 3.69
N GLN A 103 14.36 11.80 3.00
CA GLN A 103 15.30 12.84 3.45
C GLN A 103 14.68 14.24 3.40
N ASN A 104 13.36 14.34 3.26
CA ASN A 104 12.67 15.61 3.11
C ASN A 104 12.16 16.12 4.46
N HIS A 105 12.93 17.00 5.10
CA HIS A 105 12.60 17.59 6.41
C HIS A 105 11.23 18.28 6.42
N TYR A 106 10.85 18.93 5.32
CA TYR A 106 9.54 19.56 5.25
C TYR A 106 8.41 18.52 5.35
N LEU A 107 8.51 17.40 4.62
CA LEU A 107 7.50 16.34 4.66
C LEU A 107 7.49 15.65 6.02
N LEU A 108 8.65 15.13 6.44
CA LEU A 108 8.73 14.21 7.56
C LEU A 108 8.77 14.91 8.92
N THR A 109 9.27 16.14 9.02
CA THR A 109 9.34 16.87 10.29
C THR A 109 8.34 18.01 10.34
N ASP A 110 8.38 18.96 9.40
CA ASP A 110 7.54 20.17 9.50
C ASP A 110 6.05 19.84 9.34
N VAL A 111 5.70 19.00 8.37
CA VAL A 111 4.31 18.59 8.17
C VAL A 111 3.93 17.44 9.10
N LEU A 112 4.62 16.30 8.98
CA LEU A 112 4.19 15.07 9.64
C LEU A 112 4.31 15.14 11.18
N ARG A 113 5.47 15.55 11.72
CA ARG A 113 5.66 15.68 13.18
C ARG A 113 5.03 16.94 13.73
N ARG A 114 5.42 18.12 13.24
CA ARG A 114 5.07 19.40 13.86
C ARG A 114 3.62 19.81 13.56
N LYS A 115 3.20 19.78 12.29
CA LYS A 115 1.84 20.23 11.90
C LYS A 115 0.75 19.19 12.20
N TRP A 116 1.04 17.91 12.04
CA TRP A 116 0.04 16.85 12.21
C TRP A 116 0.15 16.06 13.51
N ASN A 117 1.21 16.28 14.29
CA ASN A 117 1.45 15.60 15.57
C ASN A 117 1.45 14.07 15.43
N PHE A 118 2.11 13.55 14.39
CA PHE A 118 2.21 12.11 14.17
C PHE A 118 3.13 11.45 15.22
N SER A 119 2.55 10.55 16.03
CA SER A 119 3.22 9.85 17.12
C SER A 119 3.69 8.43 16.79
N GLY A 120 3.49 7.98 15.55
CA GLY A 120 3.97 6.71 15.04
C GLY A 120 5.42 6.80 14.54
N PHE A 121 5.93 5.77 13.88
CA PHE A 121 7.28 5.81 13.30
C PHE A 121 7.28 5.81 11.76
N VAL A 122 8.38 6.30 11.17
CA VAL A 122 8.60 6.39 9.73
C VAL A 122 9.65 5.37 9.29
N THR A 123 9.26 4.43 8.45
CA THR A 123 10.16 3.51 7.75
C THR A 123 10.51 4.05 6.38
N SER A 124 11.66 3.69 5.83
CA SER A 124 11.92 3.88 4.40
C SER A 124 11.15 2.86 3.57
N ASP A 125 10.81 3.22 2.33
CA ASP A 125 10.68 2.19 1.30
C ASP A 125 12.06 1.52 1.09
N TRP A 126 12.06 0.35 0.47
CA TRP A 126 13.19 -0.56 0.36
C TRP A 126 14.40 0.06 -0.39
N GLY A 127 15.36 0.60 0.37
CA GLY A 127 16.53 1.31 -0.15
C GLY A 127 16.27 2.77 -0.55
N ALA A 128 15.25 3.42 0.03
CA ALA A 128 14.90 4.82 -0.25
C ALA A 128 15.67 5.86 0.57
N ILE A 129 16.52 5.43 1.52
CA ILE A 129 17.47 6.31 2.20
C ILE A 129 18.76 6.34 1.38
N HIS A 130 19.28 7.55 1.10
CA HIS A 130 20.52 7.76 0.34
C HIS A 130 21.63 8.42 1.15
N SER A 131 21.38 8.82 2.41
CA SER A 131 22.40 9.29 3.33
C SER A 131 21.94 9.31 4.79
N VAL A 132 22.88 9.47 5.72
CA VAL A 132 22.60 9.63 7.16
C VAL A 132 21.75 10.87 7.49
N SER A 133 21.62 11.84 6.58
CA SER A 133 20.79 13.04 6.80
C SER A 133 19.30 12.70 6.95
N ALA A 134 18.87 11.51 6.54
CA ALA A 134 17.50 11.03 6.76
C ALA A 134 17.11 11.01 8.24
N ALA A 135 18.08 10.79 9.14
CA ALA A 135 17.87 10.79 10.59
C ALA A 135 17.39 12.15 11.09
N GLU A 136 17.98 13.25 10.59
CA GLU A 136 17.56 14.61 10.95
C GLU A 136 16.32 15.07 10.17
N ALA A 137 16.07 14.49 8.99
CA ALA A 137 14.87 14.78 8.23
C ALA A 137 13.61 14.23 8.91
N GLY A 138 13.71 13.11 9.65
CA GLY A 138 12.61 12.51 10.41
C GLY A 138 12.26 11.06 10.03
N ALA A 139 13.15 10.35 9.32
CA ALA A 139 13.04 8.91 9.10
C ALA A 139 13.58 8.15 10.33
N ASP A 140 12.88 7.12 10.77
CA ASP A 140 13.18 6.43 12.04
C ASP A 140 13.83 5.05 11.83
N LEU A 141 13.45 4.36 10.75
CA LEU A 141 13.90 3.00 10.45
C LEU A 141 14.26 2.88 8.97
N GLU A 142 15.47 2.37 8.71
CA GLU A 142 15.92 2.03 7.36
C GLU A 142 15.47 0.62 6.99
N GLU A 143 14.91 0.48 5.79
CA GLU A 143 14.53 -0.80 5.22
C GLU A 143 15.13 -0.95 3.81
N PRO A 144 15.66 -2.12 3.44
CA PRO A 144 15.98 -3.23 4.31
C PRO A 144 17.32 -2.97 4.99
N GLY A 145 17.52 -3.58 6.15
CA GLY A 145 18.84 -3.58 6.79
C GLY A 145 19.22 -2.19 7.30
N HIS A 146 20.47 -1.77 7.07
CA HIS A 146 21.07 -0.68 7.84
C HIS A 146 22.25 -0.02 7.11
N ARG A 147 22.15 0.17 5.79
CA ARG A 147 23.26 0.70 4.98
C ARG A 147 23.69 2.09 5.45
N PHE A 148 22.76 2.96 5.82
CA PHE A 148 23.04 4.30 6.32
C PHE A 148 22.82 4.42 7.84
N PHE A 149 21.81 3.75 8.39
CA PHE A 149 21.45 3.78 9.82
C PHE A 149 22.19 2.76 10.68
N GLY A 150 23.14 2.01 10.10
CA GLY A 150 24.08 1.17 10.83
C GLY A 150 25.35 1.91 11.22
N ARG A 151 26.51 1.36 10.82
CA ARG A 151 27.84 1.92 11.12
C ARG A 151 28.00 3.39 10.68
N PRO A 152 27.50 3.85 9.52
CA PRO A 152 27.65 5.25 9.12
C PRO A 152 26.93 6.24 10.06
N LEU A 153 25.70 5.93 10.49
CA LEU A 153 25.00 6.76 11.47
C LEU A 153 25.71 6.77 12.82
N LEU A 154 26.20 5.62 13.29
CA LEU A 154 27.00 5.55 14.52
C LEU A 154 28.22 6.48 14.44
N GLN A 155 28.98 6.43 13.33
CA GLN A 155 30.14 7.30 13.12
C GLN A 155 29.76 8.78 13.07
N ALA A 156 28.64 9.11 12.43
CA ALA A 156 28.15 10.49 12.36
C ALA A 156 27.75 11.02 13.74
N VAL A 157 27.21 10.16 14.61
CA VAL A 157 26.84 10.51 15.99
C VAL A 157 28.08 10.63 16.88
N THR A 158 29.00 9.66 16.84
CA THR A 158 30.22 9.71 17.66
C THR A 158 31.17 10.83 17.23
N GLY A 159 31.16 11.19 15.95
CA GLY A 159 31.90 12.33 15.41
C GLY A 159 31.19 13.68 15.58
N GLY A 160 30.01 13.74 16.20
CA GLY A 160 29.28 14.99 16.47
C GLY A 160 28.59 15.62 15.28
N LYS A 161 28.59 14.98 14.09
CA LYS A 161 27.88 15.47 12.90
C LYS A 161 26.36 15.35 13.05
N ILE A 162 25.89 14.29 13.73
CA ILE A 162 24.48 14.06 14.03
C ILE A 162 24.34 14.07 15.56
N PRO A 163 23.46 14.90 16.14
CA PRO A 163 23.28 14.90 17.59
C PRO A 163 22.67 13.57 18.05
N ARG A 164 23.10 13.05 19.20
CA ARG A 164 22.48 11.86 19.83
C ARG A 164 20.96 12.01 20.00
N ALA A 165 20.49 13.24 20.21
CA ALA A 165 19.06 13.55 20.30
C ALA A 165 18.27 13.19 19.03
N ALA A 166 18.89 13.22 17.83
CA ALA A 166 18.25 12.76 16.60
C ALA A 166 17.96 11.25 16.68
N VAL A 167 18.92 10.43 17.11
CA VAL A 167 18.72 8.99 17.32
C VAL A 167 17.66 8.71 18.38
N ASN A 168 17.65 9.46 19.49
CA ASN A 168 16.60 9.32 20.49
C ASN A 168 15.20 9.61 19.91
N SER A 169 15.11 10.61 19.03
CA SER A 169 13.87 10.98 18.35
C SER A 169 13.40 9.94 17.33
N MET A 170 14.32 9.14 16.76
CA MET A 170 14.02 8.01 15.89
C MET A 170 13.51 6.80 16.66
N VAL A 171 14.16 6.48 17.78
CA VAL A 171 13.87 5.27 18.57
C VAL A 171 12.58 5.41 19.38
N ALA A 172 12.30 6.59 19.94
CA ALA A 172 11.16 6.78 20.84
C ALA A 172 9.79 6.46 20.19
N PRO A 173 9.47 6.88 18.96
CA PRO A 173 8.20 6.53 18.32
C PRO A 173 8.06 5.03 18.01
N ILE A 174 9.17 4.34 17.70
CA ILE A 174 9.18 2.88 17.50
C ILE A 174 8.81 2.20 18.82
N LEU A 175 9.54 2.50 19.89
CA LEU A 175 9.26 1.93 21.22
C LEU A 175 7.84 2.24 21.69
N HIS A 176 7.36 3.46 21.46
CA HIS A 176 6.00 3.86 21.78
C HIS A 176 4.95 2.97 21.10
N GLN A 177 5.12 2.66 19.80
CA GLN A 177 4.19 1.73 19.13
C GLN A 177 4.35 0.29 19.63
N LEU A 178 5.57 -0.18 19.89
CA LEU A 178 5.78 -1.52 20.46
C LEU A 178 5.09 -1.68 21.81
N PHE A 179 5.12 -0.66 22.68
CA PHE A 179 4.35 -0.64 23.93
C PHE A 179 2.85 -0.53 23.69
N ARG A 180 2.40 0.36 22.80
CA ARG A 180 0.98 0.55 22.47
C ARG A 180 0.31 -0.74 21.97
N PHE A 181 1.04 -1.56 21.22
CA PHE A 181 0.58 -2.84 20.68
C PHE A 181 1.00 -4.05 21.53
N ASP A 182 1.60 -3.79 22.69
CA ASP A 182 1.95 -4.77 23.70
C ASP A 182 2.90 -5.90 23.24
N PHE A 183 3.81 -5.56 22.31
CA PHE A 183 4.74 -6.54 21.71
C PHE A 183 5.81 -7.04 22.69
N PHE A 184 6.08 -6.32 23.77
CA PHE A 184 7.03 -6.74 24.80
C PHE A 184 6.47 -7.84 25.71
N ASN A 185 5.17 -7.81 26.03
CA ASN A 185 4.54 -8.83 26.86
C ASN A 185 3.94 -9.97 26.03
N HIS A 186 3.51 -9.67 24.80
CA HIS A 186 2.93 -10.65 23.87
C HIS A 186 3.70 -10.67 22.55
N PRO A 187 4.94 -11.23 22.56
CA PRO A 187 5.72 -11.34 21.35
C PRO A 187 4.99 -12.24 20.34
N ARG A 188 4.88 -11.76 19.10
CA ARG A 188 4.20 -12.51 18.05
C ARG A 188 5.15 -13.52 17.40
N SER A 189 4.89 -14.79 17.61
CA SER A 189 5.49 -15.87 16.82
C SER A 189 4.58 -16.20 15.64
N ALA A 190 5.09 -16.09 14.42
CA ALA A 190 4.38 -16.56 13.23
C ALA A 190 5.28 -17.48 12.41
N THR A 191 4.71 -18.57 11.90
CA THR A 191 5.31 -19.37 10.84
C THR A 191 4.88 -18.78 9.50
N THR A 192 5.86 -18.47 8.65
CA THR A 192 5.62 -17.89 7.31
C THR A 192 4.94 -18.87 6.35
N THR A 193 4.78 -20.13 6.75
CA THR A 193 4.16 -21.21 5.97
C THR A 193 2.73 -21.56 6.41
N ALA A 194 2.23 -20.97 7.51
CA ALA A 194 0.89 -21.27 8.00
C ALA A 194 -0.20 -20.69 7.09
N VAL A 195 -1.25 -21.47 6.83
CA VAL A 195 -2.44 -20.97 6.11
C VAL A 195 -3.26 -20.09 7.04
N ALA A 196 -3.21 -18.77 6.83
CA ALA A 196 -3.96 -17.78 7.62
C ALA A 196 -5.44 -17.67 7.23
N THR A 197 -5.89 -18.33 6.17
CA THR A 197 -7.25 -18.13 5.62
C THR A 197 -8.31 -18.92 6.40
N THR A 198 -9.26 -18.23 7.01
CA THR A 198 -10.44 -18.83 7.66
C THR A 198 -11.68 -18.74 6.76
N ALA A 199 -12.76 -19.44 7.13
CA ALA A 199 -14.05 -19.29 6.46
C ALA A 199 -14.60 -17.85 6.53
N ALA A 200 -14.39 -17.16 7.67
CA ALA A 200 -14.78 -15.77 7.85
C ALA A 200 -13.97 -14.80 6.97
N HIS A 201 -12.68 -15.07 6.75
CA HIS A 201 -11.85 -14.30 5.80
C HIS A 201 -12.38 -14.44 4.38
N ARG A 202 -12.71 -15.67 3.94
CA ARG A 202 -13.30 -15.90 2.61
C ARG A 202 -14.65 -15.18 2.45
N ALA A 203 -15.54 -15.29 3.43
CA ALA A 203 -16.83 -14.60 3.39
C ALA A 203 -16.67 -13.06 3.33
N THR A 204 -15.70 -12.51 4.04
CA THR A 204 -15.40 -11.08 3.99
C THR A 204 -14.82 -10.67 2.63
N SER A 205 -13.89 -11.45 2.07
CA SER A 205 -13.36 -11.23 0.72
C SER A 205 -14.47 -11.26 -0.34
N THR A 206 -15.41 -12.21 -0.26
CA THR A 206 -16.57 -12.27 -1.15
C THR A 206 -17.45 -11.03 -1.04
N ARG A 207 -17.78 -10.59 0.18
CA ARG A 207 -18.58 -9.37 0.39
C ARG A 207 -17.90 -8.12 -0.17
N ILE A 208 -16.58 -8.00 0.00
CA ILE A 208 -15.81 -6.87 -0.56
C ILE A 208 -15.86 -6.92 -2.09
N ALA A 209 -15.67 -8.09 -2.71
CA ALA A 209 -15.76 -8.23 -4.16
C ALA A 209 -17.16 -7.90 -4.71
N GLU A 210 -18.22 -8.36 -4.03
CA GLU A 210 -19.61 -8.07 -4.39
C GLU A 210 -19.94 -6.58 -4.27
N ALA A 211 -19.53 -5.93 -3.17
CA ALA A 211 -19.78 -4.51 -2.93
C ALA A 211 -18.89 -3.57 -3.77
N GLY A 212 -17.68 -4.01 -4.14
CA GLY A 212 -16.73 -3.24 -4.95
C GLY A 212 -16.92 -3.36 -6.45
N THR A 213 -17.77 -4.28 -6.93
CA THR A 213 -18.05 -4.44 -8.35
C THR A 213 -18.94 -3.30 -8.85
N VAL A 214 -18.49 -2.58 -9.89
CA VAL A 214 -19.25 -1.47 -10.49
C VAL A 214 -19.90 -1.93 -11.81
N LEU A 215 -21.24 -1.87 -11.87
CA LEU A 215 -21.99 -2.11 -13.10
C LEU A 215 -21.93 -0.88 -14.01
N LEU A 216 -20.99 -0.89 -14.98
CA LEU A 216 -20.76 0.26 -15.87
C LEU A 216 -21.86 0.46 -16.92
N LYS A 217 -22.48 -0.63 -17.41
CA LYS A 217 -23.50 -0.57 -18.47
C LYS A 217 -24.50 -1.71 -18.33
N ASN A 218 -25.79 -1.38 -18.42
CA ASN A 218 -26.89 -2.35 -18.43
C ASN A 218 -28.03 -1.91 -19.36
N THR A 219 -27.84 -2.10 -20.67
CA THR A 219 -28.85 -1.73 -21.68
C THR A 219 -29.91 -2.82 -21.81
N GLY A 220 -31.18 -2.44 -21.86
CA GLY A 220 -32.28 -3.38 -22.12
C GLY A 220 -32.53 -4.41 -21.01
N HIS A 221 -32.17 -4.08 -19.76
CA HIS A 221 -32.30 -4.98 -18.60
C HIS A 221 -31.61 -6.35 -18.82
N LEU A 222 -30.46 -6.35 -19.51
CA LEU A 222 -29.69 -7.57 -19.78
C LEU A 222 -29.28 -8.28 -18.48
N LEU A 223 -28.90 -7.51 -17.45
CA LEU A 223 -28.60 -8.01 -16.12
C LEU A 223 -29.73 -7.65 -15.13
N PRO A 224 -30.05 -8.55 -14.18
CA PRO A 224 -29.45 -9.87 -13.96
C PRO A 224 -29.88 -10.91 -15.01
N LEU A 225 -29.02 -11.89 -15.29
CA LEU A 225 -29.35 -12.98 -16.21
C LEU A 225 -30.47 -13.86 -15.63
N ALA A 226 -31.38 -14.32 -16.49
CA ALA A 226 -32.36 -15.33 -16.10
C ALA A 226 -31.67 -16.64 -15.69
N SER A 227 -32.23 -17.35 -14.71
CA SER A 227 -31.72 -18.66 -14.26
C SER A 227 -31.74 -19.73 -15.36
N THR A 228 -32.56 -19.55 -16.40
CA THR A 228 -32.70 -20.43 -17.57
C THR A 228 -31.78 -20.04 -18.73
N ALA A 229 -30.98 -18.97 -18.60
CA ALA A 229 -30.11 -18.50 -19.66
C ALA A 229 -29.08 -19.56 -20.06
N LYS A 230 -28.88 -19.74 -21.36
CA LYS A 230 -27.76 -20.53 -21.91
C LYS A 230 -26.57 -19.60 -22.09
N ILE A 231 -25.53 -19.80 -21.28
CA ILE A 231 -24.40 -18.88 -21.18
C ILE A 231 -23.20 -19.46 -21.93
N ALA A 232 -22.67 -18.73 -22.90
CA ALA A 232 -21.35 -18.95 -23.46
C ALA A 232 -20.34 -18.08 -22.71
N VAL A 233 -19.35 -18.71 -22.06
CA VAL A 233 -18.30 -18.01 -21.31
C VAL A 233 -17.06 -17.91 -22.19
N ILE A 234 -16.63 -16.68 -22.52
CA ILE A 234 -15.55 -16.42 -23.48
C ILE A 234 -14.48 -15.54 -22.83
N GLY A 235 -13.21 -15.86 -23.07
CA GLY A 235 -12.05 -15.08 -22.63
C GLY A 235 -11.15 -15.82 -21.64
N PRO A 236 -9.83 -15.56 -21.66
CA PRO A 236 -8.84 -16.29 -20.85
C PRO A 236 -9.05 -16.12 -19.34
N ALA A 237 -9.57 -14.97 -18.90
CA ALA A 237 -9.84 -14.69 -17.49
C ALA A 237 -10.94 -15.60 -16.88
N ALA A 238 -11.74 -16.27 -17.72
CA ALA A 238 -12.72 -17.25 -17.25
C ALA A 238 -12.13 -18.66 -17.06
N SER A 239 -10.89 -18.87 -17.48
CA SER A 239 -10.19 -20.15 -17.36
C SER A 239 -9.78 -20.46 -15.91
N ALA A 240 -9.06 -21.57 -15.72
CA ALA A 240 -8.48 -21.89 -14.41
C ALA A 240 -7.36 -20.91 -13.98
N GLN A 241 -6.84 -20.08 -14.89
CA GLN A 241 -5.82 -19.06 -14.61
C GLN A 241 -6.47 -17.75 -14.16
N VAL A 242 -7.02 -17.75 -12.93
CA VAL A 242 -7.73 -16.60 -12.36
C VAL A 242 -6.75 -15.51 -11.96
N THR A 243 -7.01 -14.27 -12.40
CA THR A 243 -6.34 -13.08 -11.85
C THR A 243 -6.97 -12.70 -10.51
N THR A 244 -6.22 -12.83 -9.42
CA THR A 244 -6.71 -12.54 -8.05
C THR A 244 -6.22 -11.22 -7.48
N GLY A 245 -5.40 -10.48 -8.22
CA GLY A 245 -4.81 -9.21 -7.83
C GLY A 245 -3.69 -8.82 -8.78
N GLY A 246 -3.02 -7.70 -8.49
CA GLY A 246 -1.80 -7.29 -9.20
C GLY A 246 -0.55 -8.04 -8.74
N GLY A 247 0.60 -7.62 -9.27
CA GLY A 247 1.91 -8.19 -8.99
C GLY A 247 2.71 -7.44 -7.91
N GLY A 248 4.03 -7.68 -7.90
CA GLY A 248 4.96 -6.98 -7.01
C GLY A 248 4.77 -7.33 -5.53
N SER A 249 5.08 -6.37 -4.64
CA SER A 249 5.02 -6.58 -3.18
C SER A 249 3.62 -6.79 -2.62
N ALA A 250 2.58 -6.45 -3.38
CA ALA A 250 1.18 -6.65 -2.98
C ALA A 250 0.65 -8.04 -3.34
N HIS A 251 1.44 -8.85 -4.07
CA HIS A 251 1.01 -10.19 -4.46
C HIS A 251 0.84 -11.11 -3.25
N VAL A 252 -0.32 -11.75 -3.15
CA VAL A 252 -0.66 -12.73 -2.12
C VAL A 252 -1.03 -14.04 -2.79
N ILE A 253 -0.48 -15.15 -2.30
CA ILE A 253 -0.86 -16.50 -2.74
C ILE A 253 -2.16 -16.89 -2.03
N PRO A 254 -3.31 -17.00 -2.73
CA PRO A 254 -4.56 -17.36 -2.11
C PRO A 254 -4.59 -18.83 -1.71
N SER A 255 -5.30 -19.17 -0.62
CA SER A 255 -5.45 -20.59 -0.21
C SER A 255 -6.26 -21.42 -1.21
N ALA A 256 -7.11 -20.77 -2.01
CA ALA A 256 -7.90 -21.36 -3.08
C ALA A 256 -8.42 -20.26 -4.02
N THR A 257 -8.74 -20.62 -5.27
CA THR A 257 -9.38 -19.73 -6.24
C THR A 257 -10.61 -20.39 -6.85
N VAL A 258 -11.59 -19.58 -7.27
CA VAL A 258 -12.77 -20.04 -8.01
C VAL A 258 -12.77 -19.34 -9.35
N SER A 259 -12.72 -20.09 -10.44
CA SER A 259 -12.82 -19.50 -11.78
C SER A 259 -14.26 -19.13 -12.13
N PRO A 260 -14.47 -18.05 -12.90
CA PRO A 260 -15.80 -17.69 -13.41
C PRO A 260 -16.50 -18.86 -14.12
N ALA A 261 -15.79 -19.61 -14.97
CA ALA A 261 -16.35 -20.79 -15.61
C ALA A 261 -16.61 -21.94 -14.62
N GLY A 262 -15.77 -22.11 -13.60
CA GLY A 262 -15.93 -23.13 -12.56
C GLY A 262 -17.21 -22.96 -11.75
N ARG A 263 -17.59 -21.72 -11.44
CA ARG A 263 -18.84 -21.40 -10.70
C ARG A 263 -20.09 -21.73 -11.52
N HIS A 264 -20.04 -21.59 -12.84
CA HIS A 264 -21.16 -21.96 -13.73
C HIS A 264 -21.16 -23.45 -14.14
N ARG A 265 -20.08 -24.21 -13.91
CA ARG A 265 -20.03 -25.66 -14.19
C ARG A 265 -20.85 -26.51 -13.22
N GLY A 266 -21.30 -25.97 -12.09
CA GLY A 266 -22.45 -26.51 -11.35
C GLY A 266 -23.72 -26.61 -12.23
N ALA A 267 -23.72 -25.98 -13.41
CA ALA A 267 -24.78 -25.97 -14.41
C ALA A 267 -24.34 -26.40 -15.85
N ARG A 268 -23.33 -27.28 -15.99
CA ARG A 268 -22.91 -28.04 -17.22
C ARG A 268 -21.66 -27.54 -18.00
N ARG A 269 -21.13 -28.47 -18.81
CA ARG A 269 -19.78 -28.66 -19.41
C ARG A 269 -19.14 -27.48 -20.16
N GLN A 270 -17.81 -27.35 -20.05
CA GLN A 270 -16.99 -26.59 -21.02
C GLN A 270 -16.85 -27.38 -22.34
N VAL A 271 -16.95 -26.66 -23.45
CA VAL A 271 -16.39 -27.07 -24.74
C VAL A 271 -15.12 -26.22 -24.96
N PRO A 272 -13.92 -26.82 -25.04
CA PRO A 272 -12.72 -26.07 -25.36
C PRO A 272 -12.66 -25.86 -26.87
N HIS A 273 -12.88 -24.63 -27.34
CA HIS A 273 -12.45 -24.24 -28.69
C HIS A 273 -11.12 -23.49 -28.58
N GLN A 274 -10.02 -24.21 -28.81
CA GLN A 274 -8.78 -23.61 -29.29
C GLN A 274 -9.02 -23.18 -30.75
N LEU A 275 -9.21 -21.88 -30.97
CA LEU A 275 -9.05 -21.30 -32.30
C LEU A 275 -7.55 -21.07 -32.53
N HIS A 276 -6.92 -22.02 -33.22
CA HIS A 276 -5.62 -21.78 -33.84
C HIS A 276 -5.78 -20.72 -34.93
N ALA A 277 -5.32 -19.50 -34.67
CA ALA A 277 -5.05 -18.54 -35.72
C ALA A 277 -3.88 -19.07 -36.56
N ARG A 278 -4.15 -19.47 -37.81
CA ARG A 278 -3.11 -19.66 -38.81
C ARG A 278 -2.57 -18.27 -39.21
N PRO A 279 -1.24 -18.08 -39.31
CA PRO A 279 -0.70 -16.85 -39.88
C PRO A 279 -0.99 -16.84 -41.39
N ALA A 280 -1.49 -15.71 -41.88
CA ALA A 280 -1.55 -15.44 -43.30
C ALA A 280 -0.11 -15.21 -43.83
N HIS A 281 0.19 -15.85 -44.95
CA HIS A 281 1.34 -15.53 -45.80
C HIS A 281 1.12 -14.20 -46.53
#